data_AF-A0A6P2ANN4-F1
#
_entry.id   AF-A0A6P2ANN4-F1
#
_cell.length_a   1.000
_cell.length_b   1.000
_cell.length_c   1.000
_cell.angle_alpha   90.00
_cell.angle_beta   90.00
_cell.angle_gamma   90.00
#
_symmetry.space_group_name_H-M   'P 1'
#
loop_
_entity.id
_entity.type
_entity.pdbx_description
1 polymer ?
#
loop_
_entity_poly.entity_id
_entity_poly.type
_entity_poly.pdbx_seq_one_letter_code
_entity_poly.pdbx_strand_id
1 'polypeptide(L)'
;MLFFGAVALTVVGLVVACIGWRGRRIDDHPVCRGCGFDLYGLSHNNEHCPECGRQVGVVRSVRTGNRKRRPALIALGVMLMLIAVGGGAVDQWAHLSEVNWHAH
;
A
#
# COMPACT_ATOMS: atom_id res chain seq x y z
N MET A 1 31.36 -3.21 -0.55
CA MET A 1 30.61 -2.45 0.48
C MET A 1 29.29 -1.89 -0.06
N LEU A 2 29.20 -1.49 -1.34
CA LEU A 2 27.98 -0.93 -1.95
C LEU A 2 26.79 -1.90 -1.97
N PHE A 3 27.04 -3.20 -2.09
CA PHE A 3 25.99 -4.23 -2.14
C PHE A 3 25.11 -4.27 -0.87
N PHE A 4 25.71 -4.19 0.32
CA PHE A 4 24.97 -4.16 1.59
C PHE A 4 24.11 -2.89 1.72
N GLY A 5 24.60 -1.75 1.20
CA GLY A 5 23.85 -0.51 1.13
C GLY A 5 22.63 -0.60 0.23
N ALA A 6 22.78 -1.21 -0.97
CA ALA A 6 21.68 -1.42 -1.90
C ALA A 6 20.59 -2.34 -1.31
N VAL A 7 20.98 -3.42 -0.64
CA VAL A 7 20.04 -4.33 0.05
C VAL A 7 19.27 -3.58 1.14
N ALA A 8 19.96 -2.84 2.01
CA ALA A 8 19.32 -2.06 3.07
C ALA A 8 18.30 -1.06 2.50
N LEU A 9 18.68 -0.33 1.44
CA LEU A 9 17.80 0.66 0.80
C LEU A 9 16.55 0.01 0.18
N THR A 10 16.71 -1.19 -0.39
CA THR A 10 15.60 -1.97 -0.97
C THR A 10 14.61 -2.41 0.11
N VAL A 11 15.12 -2.86 1.27
CA VAL A 11 14.27 -3.23 2.42
C VAL A 11 13.51 -2.01 2.95
N VAL A 12 14.17 -0.85 3.06
CA VAL A 12 13.50 0.40 3.48
C VAL A 12 12.41 0.80 2.47
N GLY A 13 12.70 0.75 1.17
CA GLY A 13 11.72 1.04 0.11
C GLY A 13 10.50 0.12 0.18
N LEU A 14 10.72 -1.18 0.40
CA LEU A 14 9.66 -2.17 0.57
C LEU A 14 8.79 -1.86 1.80
N VAL A 15 9.41 -1.57 2.96
CA VAL A 15 8.69 -1.24 4.19
C VAL A 15 7.82 0.01 4.01
N VAL A 16 8.37 1.07 3.41
CA VAL A 16 7.64 2.31 3.13
C VAL A 16 6.46 2.06 2.19
N ALA A 17 6.66 1.28 1.13
CA ALA A 17 5.58 0.91 0.20
C ALA A 17 4.49 0.08 0.90
N CYS A 18 4.87 -0.90 1.74
CA CYS A 18 3.93 -1.70 2.54
C CYS A 18 3.11 -0.84 3.51
N ILE A 19 3.74 0.14 4.17
CA ILE A 19 3.03 1.09 5.05
C ILE A 19 2.05 1.94 4.24
N GLY A 20 2.48 2.44 3.08
CA GLY A 20 1.63 3.22 2.16
C GLY A 20 0.41 2.43 1.66
N TRP A 21 0.60 1.15 1.35
CA TRP A 21 -0.45 0.24 0.91
C TRP A 21 -1.41 -0.12 2.03
N ARG A 22 -0.90 -0.48 3.23
CA ARG A 22 -1.74 -0.77 4.41
C ARG A 22 -2.70 0.37 4.72
N GLY A 23 -2.29 1.60 4.38
CA GLY A 23 -3.13 2.78 4.43
C GLY A 23 -3.42 3.23 5.86
N ARG A 24 -3.99 4.42 5.99
CA ARG A 24 -4.47 4.94 7.29
C ARG A 24 -5.99 4.74 7.36
N ARG A 25 -6.51 4.39 8.55
CA ARG A 25 -7.92 4.65 8.85
C ARG A 25 -8.10 6.17 8.83
N ILE A 26 -8.98 6.65 7.96
CA ILE A 26 -9.25 8.10 7.82
C ILE A 26 -10.47 8.50 8.64
N ASP A 27 -11.45 7.61 8.73
CA ASP A 27 -12.67 7.80 9.48
C ASP A 27 -13.07 6.50 10.18
N ASP A 28 -13.95 6.64 11.16
CA ASP A 28 -14.68 5.54 11.79
C ASP A 28 -16.17 5.64 11.41
N HIS A 29 -16.46 6.19 10.23
CA HIS A 29 -17.83 6.32 9.76
C HIS A 29 -18.46 4.94 9.50
N PRO A 30 -19.74 4.78 9.86
CA PRO A 30 -20.48 3.57 9.57
C PRO A 30 -20.78 3.52 8.06
N VAL A 31 -20.22 2.54 7.36
CA VAL A 31 -20.53 2.28 5.94
C VAL A 31 -21.35 1.01 5.78
N CYS A 32 -22.29 1.02 4.84
CA CYS A 32 -23.08 -0.15 4.49
C CYS A 32 -22.15 -1.27 4.00
N ARG A 33 -22.28 -2.47 4.57
CA ARG A 33 -21.44 -3.62 4.17
C ARG A 33 -21.76 -4.13 2.76
N GLY A 34 -22.97 -3.89 2.26
CA GLY A 34 -23.42 -4.33 0.94
C GLY A 34 -22.84 -3.50 -0.21
N CYS A 35 -23.06 -2.18 -0.18
CA CYS A 35 -22.69 -1.28 -1.26
C CYS A 35 -21.54 -0.30 -0.91
N GLY A 36 -21.20 -0.13 0.36
CA GLY A 36 -20.19 0.85 0.80
C GLY A 36 -20.70 2.28 0.97
N PHE A 37 -22.02 2.51 0.91
CA PHE A 37 -22.62 3.82 1.16
C PHE A 37 -22.35 4.30 2.58
N ASP A 38 -22.02 5.59 2.75
CA ASP A 38 -21.78 6.20 4.06
C ASP A 38 -23.13 6.43 4.79
N LEU A 39 -23.29 5.75 5.92
CA LEU A 39 -24.48 5.86 6.77
C LEU A 39 -24.34 7.00 7.78
N TYR A 40 -23.20 7.69 7.79
CA TYR A 40 -22.97 8.84 8.65
C TYR A 40 -23.97 9.95 8.33
N GLY A 41 -24.74 10.39 9.33
CA GLY A 41 -25.77 11.42 9.20
C GLY A 41 -27.16 10.91 8.79
N LEU A 42 -27.35 9.61 8.54
CA LEU A 42 -28.70 9.05 8.43
C LEU A 42 -29.38 9.06 9.81
N SER A 43 -30.68 9.36 9.82
CA SER A 43 -31.49 9.20 11.03
C SER A 43 -31.45 7.73 11.45
N HIS A 44 -31.33 7.46 12.76
CA HIS A 44 -31.26 6.10 13.30
C HIS A 44 -32.53 5.25 12.99
N ASN A 45 -33.59 5.87 12.46
CA ASN A 45 -34.83 5.20 12.07
C ASN A 45 -34.79 4.62 10.65
N ASN A 46 -33.74 4.85 9.86
CA ASN A 46 -33.63 4.19 8.56
C ASN A 46 -33.23 2.73 8.72
N GLU A 47 -34.23 1.85 8.73
CA GLU A 47 -34.05 0.41 8.76
C GLU A 47 -33.41 -0.14 7.49
N HIS A 48 -33.37 0.62 6.39
CA HIS A 48 -32.87 0.20 5.09
C HIS A 48 -31.88 1.20 4.50
N CYS A 49 -30.89 0.69 3.78
CA CYS A 49 -29.90 1.49 3.07
C CYS A 49 -30.57 2.17 1.87
N PRO A 50 -30.44 3.50 1.71
CA PRO A 50 -31.12 4.25 0.64
C PRO A 50 -30.59 3.91 -0.77
N GLU A 51 -29.39 3.34 -0.85
CA GLU A 51 -28.74 2.92 -2.10
C GLU A 51 -29.13 1.50 -2.50
N CYS A 52 -28.82 0.52 -1.65
CA CYS A 52 -28.99 -0.90 -2.00
C CYS A 52 -30.24 -1.55 -1.43
N GLY A 53 -31.04 -0.83 -0.63
CA GLY A 53 -32.24 -1.36 0.04
C GLY A 53 -31.97 -2.40 1.12
N ARG A 54 -30.71 -2.70 1.46
CA ARG A 54 -30.37 -3.71 2.48
C ARG A 54 -30.70 -3.20 3.88
N GLN A 55 -31.19 -4.08 4.75
CA GLN A 55 -31.48 -3.73 6.14
C GLN A 55 -30.21 -3.26 6.88
N VAL A 56 -30.30 -2.11 7.55
CA VAL A 56 -29.25 -1.45 8.33
C VAL A 56 -29.70 -1.42 9.79
N GLY A 57 -28.85 -1.84 10.72
CA GLY A 57 -29.18 -1.94 12.16
C GLY A 57 -29.19 -3.36 12.71
N VAL A 58 -29.13 -4.37 11.83
CA VAL A 58 -28.90 -5.77 12.20
C VAL A 58 -27.41 -6.05 12.40
N VAL A 59 -27.09 -7.02 13.26
CA VAL A 59 -25.71 -7.42 13.58
C VAL A 59 -24.93 -7.73 12.29
N ARG A 60 -23.77 -7.08 12.11
CA ARG A 60 -22.88 -7.16 10.91
C ARG A 60 -23.36 -6.46 9.62
N SER A 61 -24.45 -5.67 9.62
CA SER A 61 -24.88 -4.92 8.43
C SER A 61 -24.01 -3.69 8.13
N VAL A 62 -23.33 -3.17 9.14
CA VAL A 62 -22.46 -1.99 9.08
C VAL A 62 -21.00 -2.42 9.22
N ARG A 63 -20.14 -1.84 8.38
CA ARG A 63 -18.69 -1.91 8.50
C ARG A 63 -18.20 -0.56 9.00
N THR A 64 -17.30 -0.57 9.99
CA THR A 64 -16.72 0.67 10.52
C THR A 64 -15.40 0.98 9.82
N GLY A 65 -15.33 2.20 9.30
CA GLY A 65 -14.09 2.85 8.89
C GLY A 65 -13.63 2.55 7.47
N ASN A 66 -13.20 3.63 6.83
CA ASN A 66 -12.64 3.65 5.49
C ASN A 66 -11.11 3.70 5.58
N ARG A 67 -10.43 2.80 4.86
CA ARG A 67 -8.96 2.80 4.75
C ARG A 67 -8.58 3.47 3.45
N LYS A 68 -7.99 4.66 3.53
CA LYS A 68 -7.41 5.31 2.35
C LYS A 68 -5.95 4.90 2.24
N ARG A 69 -5.60 4.33 1.09
CA ARG A 69 -4.19 4.09 0.72
C ARG A 69 -3.49 5.45 0.58
N ARG A 70 -2.19 5.50 0.87
CA ARG A 70 -1.38 6.71 0.73
C ARG A 70 -0.49 6.59 -0.53
N PRO A 71 -1.00 6.94 -1.73
CA PRO A 71 -0.29 6.70 -2.99
C PRO A 71 1.07 7.38 -3.05
N ALA A 72 1.23 8.55 -2.40
CA ALA A 72 2.51 9.23 -2.30
C ALA A 72 3.60 8.40 -1.58
N LEU A 73 3.24 7.69 -0.50
CA LEU A 73 4.17 6.80 0.20
C LEU A 73 4.52 5.56 -0.64
N ILE A 74 3.54 5.04 -1.40
CA ILE A 74 3.79 3.93 -2.32
C ILE A 74 4.77 4.38 -3.41
N ALA A 75 4.54 5.54 -4.02
CA ALA A 75 5.43 6.11 -5.04
C ALA A 75 6.85 6.34 -4.50
N LEU A 76 6.98 6.89 -3.29
CA LEU A 76 8.27 7.07 -2.63
C LEU A 76 9.01 5.73 -2.41
N GLY A 77 8.31 4.71 -1.91
CA GLY A 77 8.89 3.38 -1.70
C GLY A 77 9.35 2.74 -3.01
N VAL A 78 8.52 2.82 -4.07
CA VAL A 78 8.87 2.30 -5.40
C VAL A 78 10.07 3.03 -6.00
N MET A 79 10.11 4.36 -5.87
CA MET A 79 11.24 5.17 -6.34
C MET A 79 12.55 4.77 -5.63
N LEU A 80 12.52 4.57 -4.31
CA LEU A 80 13.69 4.09 -3.56
C LEU A 80 14.15 2.71 -4.03
N MET A 81 13.23 1.78 -4.30
CA MET A 81 13.58 0.45 -4.82
C MET A 81 14.20 0.53 -6.22
N LEU A 82 13.69 1.40 -7.10
CA LEU A 82 14.26 1.59 -8.44
C LEU A 82 15.68 2.14 -8.38
N ILE A 83 15.96 3.09 -7.48
CA ILE A 83 17.30 3.64 -7.28
C ILE A 83 18.24 2.56 -6.73
N ALA A 84 17.79 1.77 -5.75
CA ALA A 84 18.60 0.71 -5.16
C ALA A 84 18.95 -0.39 -6.16
N VAL A 85 17.96 -0.88 -6.90
CA VAL A 85 18.14 -1.95 -7.90
C VAL A 85 18.93 -1.44 -9.10
N GLY A 86 18.61 -0.25 -9.60
CA GLY A 86 19.32 0.36 -10.73
C GLY A 86 20.78 0.64 -10.41
N GLY A 87 21.07 1.26 -9.25
CA GLY A 87 22.43 1.51 -8.81
C GLY A 87 23.23 0.24 -8.54
N GLY A 88 22.62 -0.75 -7.87
CA GLY A 88 23.25 -2.04 -7.60
C GLY A 88 23.54 -2.85 -8.87
N ALA A 89 22.64 -2.80 -9.86
CA ALA A 89 22.85 -3.50 -11.14
C ALA A 89 24.04 -2.95 -11.93
N VAL A 90 24.25 -1.62 -11.92
CA VAL A 90 25.40 -0.99 -12.60
C VAL A 90 26.72 -1.38 -11.92
N ASP A 91 26.77 -1.34 -10.58
CA ASP A 91 27.96 -1.75 -9.80
C ASP A 91 28.30 -3.23 -10.03
N GLN A 92 27.28 -4.10 -9.98
CA GLN A 92 27.44 -5.53 -10.25
C GLN A 92 27.91 -5.79 -11.69
N TRP A 93 27.33 -5.07 -12.66
CA TRP A 93 27.70 -5.20 -14.07
C TRP A 93 29.15 -4.80 -14.31
N ALA A 94 29.60 -3.68 -13.73
CA ALA A 94 30.99 -3.24 -13.81
C ALA A 94 31.94 -4.32 -13.26
N HIS A 95 31.64 -4.87 -12.08
CA HIS A 95 32.48 -5.88 -11.44
C HIS A 95 32.54 -7.19 -12.24
N LEU A 96 31.43 -7.60 -12.87
CA LEU A 96 31.41 -8.77 -13.76
C LEU A 96 32.18 -8.51 -15.04
N SER A 97 32.08 -7.30 -15.61
CA SER A 97 32.76 -6.96 -16.87
C SER A 97 34.29 -6.94 -16.76
N GLU A 98 34.83 -6.75 -15.55
CA GLU A 98 36.27 -6.84 -15.27
C GLU A 98 36.79 -8.29 -15.17
N VAL A 99 35.90 -9.28 -15.00
CA VAL A 99 36.31 -10.68 -14.96
C VAL A 99 36.69 -11.11 -16.37
N ASN A 100 37.98 -11.44 -16.58
CA ASN A 100 38.49 -11.79 -17.89
C ASN A 100 38.01 -13.20 -18.30
N TRP A 101 36.86 -13.25 -18.99
CA TRP A 101 36.21 -14.48 -19.47
C TRP A 101 37.06 -15.32 -20.44
N HIS A 102 38.18 -14.77 -20.92
CA HIS A 102 39.11 -15.39 -21.87
C HIS A 102 40.34 -16.03 -21.22
N ALA A 103 40.38 -16.17 -19.88
CA ALA A 103 41.50 -16.76 -19.15
C ALA A 103 41.54 -18.30 -19.16
N HIS A 104 40.84 -18.96 -20.09
CA HIS A 104 40.79 -20.43 -20.22
C HIS A 104 41.15 -20.87 -21.63
#